data_AF-A0A970XB22-F1
#
_entry.id   AF-A0A970XB22-F1
#
_cell.length_a   1.000
_cell.length_b   1.000
_cell.length_c   1.000
_cell.angle_alpha   90.00
_cell.angle_beta   90.00
_cell.angle_gamma   90.00
#
_symmetry.space_group_name_H-M   'P 1'
#
loop_
_entity.id
_entity.type
_entity.pdbx_description
1 polymer ?
#
loop_
_entity_poly.entity_id
_entity_poly.type
_entity_poly.pdbx_seq_one_letter_code
_entity_poly.pdbx_strand_id
1 'polypeptide(L)'
;MEPIQFPEFMNEENMRKMPRQQLIDMFKEMGGMMMPPGMVMPDPETLTVKGERMMVPTRDGDIRCIIYRAKKENMPVYFGMHGGGFVGGNCEDIDFFCDMINKHLDINVVNINYRKAPEFPYPYAVNDVFDAVSWFHTNAAQFGIDTDRMAIGGHSAGGNLAAVTSLRSVKENTPFRFKVQILDYPPIDLTKCAFDKFIHPMGIPPQIAIMFDACYISPEDGDKPTVSPVTLDPSELTGQPPTVILTAEYDSLRDEAEAYALKLIAAGVPVWCRRFLGSAHGFTMTLGGNDMMGMPEDINAEAGCKMMIDALRYYLVS
;
A
#
# COMPACT_ATOMS: atom_id res chain seq x y z
N MET A 1 -2.08 -22.94 -7.86
CA MET A 1 -1.22 -23.21 -6.70
C MET A 1 -2.00 -24.08 -5.73
N GLU A 2 -1.33 -24.98 -5.01
CA GLU A 2 -1.96 -25.69 -3.90
C GLU A 2 -2.11 -24.74 -2.69
N PRO A 3 -3.17 -24.86 -1.88
CA PRO A 3 -3.34 -24.03 -0.68
C PRO A 3 -2.21 -24.25 0.32
N ILE A 4 -1.77 -23.17 0.99
CA ILE A 4 -0.82 -23.28 2.10
C ILE A 4 -1.42 -24.17 3.19
N GLN A 5 -0.71 -25.22 3.56
CA GLN A 5 -1.07 -26.09 4.68
C GLN A 5 -0.48 -25.51 5.97
N PHE A 6 -1.34 -25.17 6.92
CA PHE A 6 -0.93 -24.69 8.23
C PHE A 6 -0.89 -25.84 9.25
N PRO A 7 0.03 -25.80 10.23
CA PRO A 7 -0.02 -26.71 11.37
C PRO A 7 -1.38 -26.69 12.07
N GLU A 8 -1.84 -27.83 12.59
CA GLU A 8 -3.16 -27.95 13.24
C GLU A 8 -3.41 -26.94 14.36
N PHE A 9 -2.35 -26.50 15.04
CA PHE A 9 -2.46 -25.52 16.12
C PHE A 9 -2.83 -24.11 15.63
N MET A 10 -2.61 -23.79 14.35
CA MET A 10 -2.97 -22.49 13.72
C MET A 10 -4.42 -22.47 13.18
N ASN A 11 -5.32 -23.18 13.85
CA ASN A 11 -6.76 -23.10 13.58
C ASN A 11 -7.37 -21.80 14.14
N GLU A 12 -8.56 -21.44 13.66
CA GLU A 12 -9.26 -20.21 14.03
C GLU A 12 -9.42 -20.04 15.56
N GLU A 13 -9.86 -21.08 16.26
CA GLU A 13 -10.12 -21.01 17.70
C GLU A 13 -8.86 -20.63 18.48
N ASN A 14 -7.74 -21.27 18.14
CA ASN A 14 -6.46 -21.02 18.78
C ASN A 14 -5.91 -19.64 18.42
N MET A 15 -5.91 -19.29 17.13
CA MET A 15 -5.34 -18.01 16.66
C MET A 15 -6.07 -16.81 17.25
N ARG A 16 -7.40 -16.86 17.40
CA ARG A 16 -8.19 -15.78 18.02
C ARG A 16 -7.89 -15.57 19.50
N LYS A 17 -7.54 -16.64 20.22
CA LYS A 17 -7.25 -16.61 21.66
C LYS A 17 -5.78 -16.33 21.94
N MET A 18 -4.93 -16.38 20.92
CA MET A 18 -3.50 -16.24 21.06
C MET A 18 -3.13 -14.81 21.50
N PRO A 19 -2.33 -14.64 22.57
CA PRO A 19 -1.80 -13.34 22.96
C PRO A 19 -1.06 -12.68 21.80
N ARG A 20 -1.24 -11.36 21.64
CA ARG A 20 -0.57 -10.56 20.61
C ARG A 20 0.94 -10.84 20.51
N GLN A 21 1.64 -10.90 21.65
CA GLN A 21 3.08 -11.16 21.66
C GLN A 21 3.43 -12.52 21.05
N GLN A 22 2.61 -13.56 21.30
CA GLN A 22 2.84 -14.88 20.71
C GLN A 22 2.64 -14.87 19.19
N LEU A 23 1.67 -14.09 18.68
CA LEU A 23 1.49 -13.90 17.23
C LEU A 23 2.71 -13.20 16.60
N ILE A 24 3.28 -12.20 17.27
CA ILE A 24 4.50 -11.50 16.82
C ILE A 24 5.70 -12.44 16.84
N ASP A 25 5.86 -13.23 17.91
CA ASP A 25 6.96 -14.18 18.04
C ASP A 25 6.88 -15.27 16.97
N MET A 26 5.68 -15.81 16.72
CA MET A 26 5.44 -16.75 15.62
C MET A 26 5.79 -16.15 14.25
N PHE A 27 5.39 -14.91 13.99
CA PHE A 27 5.74 -14.22 12.74
C PHE A 27 7.27 -14.14 12.55
N LYS A 28 8.01 -13.81 13.62
CA LYS A 28 9.49 -13.75 13.59
C LYS A 28 10.11 -15.12 13.39
N GLU A 29 9.60 -16.15 14.06
CA GLU A 29 10.08 -17.54 13.94
C GLU A 29 9.86 -18.11 12.53
N MET A 30 8.79 -17.71 11.86
CA MET A 30 8.49 -18.09 10.47
C MET A 30 9.38 -17.36 9.43
N GLY A 31 10.34 -16.54 9.87
CA GLY A 31 11.22 -15.78 8.99
C GLY A 31 10.59 -14.50 8.42
N GLY A 32 9.50 -14.02 9.01
CA GLY A 32 8.77 -12.84 8.54
C GLY A 32 7.77 -13.19 7.43
N MET A 33 7.84 -12.49 6.28
CA MET A 33 7.03 -12.90 5.12
C MET A 33 7.35 -14.34 4.79
N MET A 34 6.32 -15.20 4.70
CA MET A 34 6.46 -16.63 4.45
C MET A 34 7.18 -16.89 3.12
N MET A 35 8.51 -16.92 3.17
CA MET A 35 9.33 -17.30 2.03
C MET A 35 9.34 -18.82 1.91
N PRO A 36 9.42 -19.36 0.68
CA PRO A 36 9.73 -20.77 0.49
C PRO A 36 11.00 -21.16 1.27
N PRO A 37 11.04 -22.33 1.92
CA PRO A 37 12.23 -22.79 2.62
C PRO A 37 13.49 -22.75 1.73
N GLY A 38 14.53 -22.04 2.18
CA GLY A 38 15.80 -21.91 1.45
C GLY A 38 15.91 -20.72 0.49
N MET A 39 14.84 -19.92 0.32
CA MET A 39 14.89 -18.68 -0.45
C MET A 39 15.49 -17.56 0.41
N VAL A 40 16.72 -17.15 0.06
CA VAL A 40 17.37 -15.98 0.65
C VAL A 40 17.13 -14.80 -0.29
N MET A 41 16.41 -13.80 0.18
CA MET A 41 16.28 -12.57 -0.58
C MET A 41 17.61 -11.82 -0.58
N PRO A 42 18.06 -11.31 -1.73
CA PRO A 42 19.19 -10.39 -1.74
C PRO A 42 18.86 -9.18 -0.87
N ASP A 43 19.88 -8.62 -0.23
CA ASP A 43 19.74 -7.35 0.46
C ASP A 43 19.18 -6.30 -0.52
N PRO A 44 18.01 -5.68 -0.25
CA PRO A 44 17.39 -4.71 -1.14
C PRO A 44 18.34 -3.57 -1.54
N GLU A 45 19.27 -3.18 -0.66
CA GLU A 45 20.23 -2.12 -0.96
C GLU A 45 21.28 -2.54 -2.01
N THR A 46 21.49 -3.84 -2.17
CA THR A 46 22.40 -4.40 -3.18
C THR A 46 21.75 -4.55 -4.56
N LEU A 47 20.42 -4.45 -4.64
CA LEU A 47 19.70 -4.54 -5.91
C LEU A 47 19.97 -3.31 -6.78
N THR A 48 20.08 -3.51 -8.09
CA THR A 48 20.09 -2.41 -9.04
C THR A 48 18.68 -1.85 -9.18
N VAL A 49 18.53 -0.55 -8.98
CA VAL A 49 17.28 0.19 -9.18
C VAL A 49 17.42 1.11 -10.39
N LYS A 50 16.29 1.42 -11.02
CA LYS A 50 16.27 2.30 -12.20
C LYS A 50 16.18 3.78 -11.82
N GLY A 51 15.63 4.07 -10.63
CA GLY A 51 15.60 5.41 -10.05
C GLY A 51 16.86 5.75 -9.25
N GLU A 52 16.87 6.94 -8.65
CA GLU A 52 17.94 7.42 -7.77
C GLU A 52 17.56 7.17 -6.31
N ARG A 53 18.44 6.54 -5.54
CA ARG A 53 18.26 6.35 -4.09
C ARG A 53 18.56 7.64 -3.34
N MET A 54 17.73 7.98 -2.36
CA MET A 54 17.95 9.12 -1.48
C MET A 54 17.42 8.89 -0.07
N MET A 55 17.92 9.66 0.89
CA MET A 55 17.41 9.72 2.24
C MET A 55 16.53 10.97 2.40
N VAL A 56 15.40 10.80 3.08
CA VAL A 56 14.40 11.85 3.32
C VAL A 56 14.18 11.96 4.83
N PRO A 57 14.35 13.15 5.43
CA PRO A 57 14.15 13.31 6.86
C PRO A 57 12.67 13.20 7.23
N THR A 58 12.37 12.42 8.26
CA THR A 58 11.05 12.37 8.93
C THR A 58 11.20 12.68 10.41
N ARG A 59 10.10 12.82 11.14
CA ARG A 59 10.12 13.13 12.59
C ARG A 59 10.86 12.08 13.43
N ASP A 60 10.90 10.83 12.96
CA ASP A 60 11.49 9.69 13.66
C ASP A 60 12.84 9.26 13.06
N GLY A 61 13.44 10.15 12.25
CA GLY A 61 14.73 9.96 11.58
C GLY A 61 14.57 9.63 10.10
N ASP A 62 15.68 9.66 9.36
CA ASP A 62 15.64 9.55 7.90
C ASP A 62 15.09 8.20 7.40
N ILE A 63 14.28 8.25 6.35
CA ILE A 63 13.83 7.07 5.59
C ILE A 63 14.39 7.10 4.19
N ARG A 64 14.49 5.93 3.57
CA ARG A 64 14.94 5.80 2.19
C ARG A 64 13.79 6.06 1.22
N CYS A 65 14.10 6.66 0.08
CA CYS A 65 13.21 6.78 -1.07
C CYS A 65 13.97 6.44 -2.36
N ILE A 66 13.23 6.06 -3.41
CA ILE A 66 13.74 6.00 -4.77
C ILE A 66 12.96 7.02 -5.61
N ILE A 67 13.67 7.95 -6.25
CA ILE A 67 13.08 8.98 -7.11
C ILE A 67 13.36 8.70 -8.59
N TYR A 68 12.33 8.87 -9.41
CA TYR A 68 12.41 8.84 -10.87
C TYR A 68 12.03 10.22 -11.36
N ARG A 69 12.99 10.95 -11.93
CA ARG A 69 12.77 12.34 -12.34
C ARG A 69 12.11 12.40 -13.71
N ALA A 70 11.20 13.35 -13.87
CA ALA A 70 10.73 13.75 -15.20
C ALA A 70 11.88 14.37 -16.00
N LYS A 71 11.74 14.44 -17.33
CA LYS A 71 12.74 15.07 -18.20
C LYS A 71 12.81 16.60 -18.07
N LYS A 72 11.78 17.22 -17.49
CA LYS A 72 11.64 18.68 -17.34
C LYS A 72 11.34 19.04 -15.89
N GLU A 73 11.60 20.29 -15.56
CA GLU A 73 11.20 20.92 -14.30
C GLU A 73 9.69 21.22 -14.27
N ASN A 74 9.15 21.45 -13.07
CA ASN A 74 7.73 21.75 -12.82
C ASN A 74 6.79 20.71 -13.45
N MET A 75 7.09 19.43 -13.22
CA MET A 75 6.32 18.29 -13.69
C MET A 75 5.54 17.65 -12.53
N PRO A 76 4.39 17.00 -12.81
CA PRO A 76 3.60 16.31 -11.79
C PRO A 76 4.41 15.29 -11.00
N VAL A 77 3.91 14.88 -9.84
CA VAL A 77 4.52 13.82 -9.03
C VAL A 77 3.51 12.77 -8.59
N TYR A 78 3.91 11.50 -8.64
CA TYR A 78 3.24 10.39 -8.01
C TYR A 78 4.05 9.88 -6.81
N PHE A 79 3.44 9.87 -5.61
CA PHE A 79 4.00 9.24 -4.42
C PHE A 79 3.48 7.81 -4.30
N GLY A 80 4.37 6.84 -4.45
CA GLY A 80 4.06 5.40 -4.42
C GLY A 80 4.56 4.74 -3.14
N MET A 81 3.78 3.80 -2.61
CA MET A 81 4.17 2.95 -1.49
C MET A 81 4.03 1.47 -1.86
N HIS A 82 5.05 0.70 -1.51
CA HIS A 82 5.04 -0.75 -1.63
C HIS A 82 4.04 -1.38 -0.65
N GLY A 83 3.66 -2.63 -0.92
CA GLY A 83 2.85 -3.43 -0.01
C GLY A 83 3.69 -4.18 1.01
N GLY A 84 3.05 -5.14 1.68
CA GLY A 84 3.77 -6.09 2.53
C GLY A 84 3.28 -6.16 3.97
N GLY A 85 1.97 -6.00 4.18
CA GLY A 85 1.35 -6.18 5.50
C GLY A 85 1.91 -5.26 6.59
N PHE A 86 2.50 -4.11 6.21
CA PHE A 86 3.23 -3.19 7.10
C PHE A 86 4.50 -3.76 7.76
N VAL A 87 4.78 -5.05 7.56
CA VAL A 87 5.86 -5.79 8.22
C VAL A 87 7.03 -6.14 7.31
N GLY A 88 6.84 -5.97 6.00
CA GLY A 88 7.89 -6.21 5.02
C GLY A 88 7.67 -5.40 3.75
N GLY A 89 8.34 -5.86 2.70
CA GLY A 89 8.47 -5.16 1.42
C GLY A 89 9.45 -3.99 1.47
N ASN A 90 9.87 -3.54 0.29
CA ASN A 90 10.75 -2.40 0.08
C ASN A 90 10.38 -1.64 -1.19
N CYS A 91 10.88 -0.41 -1.33
CA CYS A 91 10.68 0.36 -2.55
C CYS A 91 11.25 -0.36 -3.80
N GLU A 92 12.30 -1.17 -3.68
CA GLU A 92 12.81 -2.03 -4.75
C GLU A 92 11.72 -2.94 -5.36
N ASP A 93 10.77 -3.43 -4.56
CA ASP A 93 9.77 -4.40 -4.99
C ASP A 93 8.84 -3.83 -6.07
N ILE A 94 8.64 -2.51 -6.07
CA ILE A 94 7.80 -1.79 -7.03
C ILE A 94 8.63 -0.91 -7.98
N ASP A 95 9.96 -1.09 -8.06
CA ASP A 95 10.85 -0.32 -8.94
C ASP A 95 10.38 -0.39 -10.40
N PHE A 96 9.97 -1.58 -10.86
CA PHE A 96 9.48 -1.78 -12.22
C PHE A 96 8.23 -0.94 -12.51
N PHE A 97 7.31 -0.84 -11.56
CA PHE A 97 6.05 -0.12 -11.72
C PHE A 97 6.28 1.39 -11.67
N CYS A 98 7.14 1.87 -10.75
CA CYS A 98 7.52 3.28 -10.69
C CYS A 98 8.24 3.75 -11.96
N ASP A 99 9.17 2.94 -12.48
CA ASP A 99 9.84 3.19 -13.76
C ASP A 99 8.84 3.18 -14.93
N MET A 100 7.88 2.26 -14.92
CA MET A 100 6.83 2.20 -15.93
C MET A 100 6.00 3.50 -15.94
N ILE A 101 5.53 3.97 -14.78
CA ILE A 101 4.79 5.24 -14.67
C ILE A 101 5.63 6.40 -15.20
N ASN A 102 6.89 6.54 -14.74
CA ASN A 102 7.78 7.61 -15.18
C ASN A 102 7.99 7.59 -16.70
N LYS A 103 8.26 6.43 -17.30
CA LYS A 103 8.47 6.29 -18.75
C LYS A 103 7.22 6.58 -19.59
N HIS A 104 6.05 6.15 -19.11
CA HIS A 104 4.81 6.30 -19.87
C HIS A 104 4.21 7.70 -19.78
N LEU A 105 4.46 8.44 -18.68
CA LEU A 105 3.82 9.72 -18.41
C LEU A 105 4.78 10.92 -18.36
N ASP A 106 6.10 10.68 -18.29
CA ASP A 106 7.12 11.72 -18.08
C ASP A 106 6.83 12.60 -16.86
N ILE A 107 6.46 11.98 -15.74
CA ILE A 107 6.21 12.64 -14.45
C ILE A 107 7.24 12.19 -13.41
N ASN A 108 7.40 12.97 -12.35
CA ASN A 108 8.20 12.54 -11.20
C ASN A 108 7.49 11.38 -10.48
N VAL A 109 8.26 10.40 -10.02
CA VAL A 109 7.76 9.34 -9.16
C VAL A 109 8.65 9.24 -7.93
N VAL A 110 8.04 9.27 -6.74
CA VAL A 110 8.73 9.10 -5.47
C VAL A 110 8.20 7.84 -4.82
N ASN A 111 9.05 6.86 -4.67
CA ASN A 111 8.73 5.59 -4.03
C ASN A 111 9.28 5.58 -2.61
N ILE A 112 8.37 5.55 -1.62
CA ILE A 112 8.67 5.80 -0.20
C ILE A 112 8.88 4.47 0.52
N ASN A 113 10.05 4.30 1.15
CA ASN A 113 10.39 3.11 1.94
C ASN A 113 10.14 3.36 3.43
N TYR A 114 8.86 3.29 3.84
CA TYR A 114 8.43 3.50 5.22
C TYR A 114 9.03 2.45 6.19
N ARG A 115 9.13 2.77 7.49
CA ARG A 115 9.58 1.82 8.51
C ARG A 115 8.57 0.70 8.75
N LYS A 116 9.06 -0.49 9.07
CA LYS A 116 8.24 -1.70 9.17
C LYS A 116 8.00 -2.12 10.61
N ALA A 117 6.81 -2.63 10.84
CA ALA A 117 6.48 -3.41 12.03
C ALA A 117 7.17 -4.79 11.99
N PRO A 118 7.37 -5.47 13.12
CA PRO A 118 7.03 -5.05 14.49
C PRO A 118 8.07 -4.11 15.15
N GLU A 119 9.20 -3.82 14.50
CA GLU A 119 10.22 -2.93 15.06
C GLU A 119 9.71 -1.48 15.16
N PHE A 120 8.89 -1.07 14.20
CA PHE A 120 8.25 0.24 14.14
C PHE A 120 6.74 0.07 13.88
N PRO A 121 5.94 -0.26 14.91
CA PRO A 121 4.50 -0.45 14.78
C PRO A 121 3.79 0.88 14.45
N TYR A 122 2.46 0.87 14.34
CA TYR A 122 1.67 2.10 14.27
C TYR A 122 2.07 3.07 15.42
N PRO A 123 2.25 4.38 15.17
CA PRO A 123 1.98 5.11 13.92
C PRO A 123 3.19 5.38 13.01
N TYR A 124 4.33 4.68 13.17
CA TYR A 124 5.58 5.03 12.46
C TYR A 124 5.41 5.09 10.93
N ALA A 125 4.88 4.05 10.30
CA ALA A 125 4.68 4.04 8.84
C ALA A 125 3.74 5.16 8.35
N VAL A 126 2.71 5.50 9.12
CA VAL A 126 1.75 6.58 8.81
C VAL A 126 2.44 7.95 8.90
N ASN A 127 3.31 8.13 9.89
CA ASN A 127 4.08 9.35 10.06
C ASN A 127 5.15 9.49 8.98
N ASP A 128 5.87 8.42 8.67
CA ASP A 128 6.93 8.40 7.66
C ASP A 128 6.43 8.83 6.28
N VAL A 129 5.31 8.26 5.82
CA VAL A 129 4.75 8.60 4.51
C VAL A 129 4.27 10.06 4.47
N PHE A 130 3.58 10.50 5.53
CA PHE A 130 3.08 11.87 5.60
C PHE A 130 4.22 12.91 5.65
N ASP A 131 5.25 12.66 6.47
CA ASP A 131 6.41 13.53 6.60
C ASP A 131 7.21 13.59 5.29
N ALA A 132 7.39 12.46 4.61
CA ALA A 132 8.05 12.41 3.31
C ALA A 132 7.31 13.23 2.25
N VAL A 133 5.98 13.08 2.13
CA VAL A 133 5.19 13.89 1.20
C VAL A 133 5.31 15.39 1.55
N SER A 134 5.19 15.75 2.82
CA SER A 134 5.32 17.13 3.28
C SER A 134 6.71 17.71 2.97
N TRP A 135 7.76 16.89 3.11
CA TRP A 135 9.13 17.27 2.80
C TRP A 135 9.33 17.50 1.29
N PHE A 136 8.85 16.60 0.43
CA PHE A 136 8.92 16.78 -1.02
C PHE A 136 8.11 17.99 -1.48
N HIS A 137 6.93 18.24 -0.91
CA HIS A 137 6.15 19.45 -1.20
C HIS A 137 6.92 20.72 -0.84
N THR A 138 7.55 20.76 0.34
CA THR A 138 8.33 21.92 0.81
C THR A 138 9.58 22.16 -0.07
N ASN A 139 10.19 21.09 -0.57
CA ASN A 139 11.41 21.14 -1.38
C ASN A 139 11.15 20.95 -2.88
N ALA A 140 9.91 21.14 -3.34
CA ALA A 140 9.46 20.74 -4.67
C ALA A 140 10.32 21.30 -5.82
N ALA A 141 10.80 22.55 -5.69
CA ALA A 141 11.66 23.19 -6.68
C ALA A 141 12.98 22.46 -6.91
N GLN A 142 13.56 21.82 -5.88
CA GLN A 142 14.79 21.02 -6.01
C GLN A 142 14.56 19.73 -6.81
N PHE A 143 13.32 19.25 -6.83
CA PHE A 143 12.93 18.00 -7.46
C PHE A 143 12.20 18.20 -8.78
N GLY A 144 12.04 19.45 -9.24
CA GLY A 144 11.25 19.77 -10.42
C GLY A 144 9.80 19.35 -10.30
N ILE A 145 9.26 19.37 -9.09
CA ILE A 145 7.88 18.95 -8.78
C ILE A 145 6.95 20.15 -8.90
N ASP A 146 5.85 19.95 -9.60
CA ASP A 146 4.68 20.83 -9.57
C ASP A 146 3.77 20.43 -8.39
N THR A 147 3.71 21.28 -7.37
CA THR A 147 2.92 21.04 -6.15
C THR A 147 1.41 21.09 -6.37
N ASP A 148 0.95 21.67 -7.48
CA ASP A 148 -0.48 21.67 -7.84
C ASP A 148 -0.89 20.37 -8.54
N ARG A 149 0.06 19.49 -8.90
CA ARG A 149 -0.19 18.23 -9.61
C ARG A 149 0.48 17.04 -8.92
N MET A 150 0.03 16.77 -7.69
CA MET A 150 0.46 15.62 -6.89
C MET A 150 -0.58 14.50 -6.92
N ALA A 151 -0.14 13.25 -7.00
CA ALA A 151 -0.95 12.06 -6.77
C ALA A 151 -0.29 11.16 -5.72
N ILE A 152 -1.08 10.31 -5.09
CA ILE A 152 -0.59 9.33 -4.10
C ILE A 152 -1.20 7.96 -4.38
N GLY A 153 -0.48 6.90 -4.07
CA GLY A 153 -1.02 5.56 -4.19
C GLY A 153 -0.11 4.48 -3.66
N GLY A 154 -0.59 3.25 -3.69
CA GLY A 154 0.20 2.12 -3.27
C GLY A 154 -0.54 0.80 -3.35
N HIS A 155 0.22 -0.26 -3.09
CA HIS A 155 -0.24 -1.63 -3.17
C HIS A 155 -0.47 -2.18 -1.77
N SER A 156 -1.59 -2.86 -1.53
CA SER A 156 -1.87 -3.51 -0.23
C SER A 156 -1.69 -2.51 0.93
N ALA A 157 -0.86 -2.82 1.92
CA ALA A 157 -0.48 -1.92 3.02
C ALA A 157 -0.08 -0.50 2.54
N GLY A 158 0.61 -0.36 1.41
CA GLY A 158 0.91 0.93 0.81
C GLY A 158 -0.32 1.69 0.33
N GLY A 159 -1.35 0.98 -0.12
CA GLY A 159 -2.67 1.54 -0.45
C GLY A 159 -3.40 2.06 0.80
N ASN A 160 -3.29 1.38 1.94
CA ASN A 160 -3.77 1.92 3.22
C ASN A 160 -3.04 3.24 3.55
N LEU A 161 -1.70 3.24 3.50
CA LEU A 161 -0.87 4.41 3.79
C LEU A 161 -1.18 5.58 2.85
N ALA A 162 -1.51 5.31 1.58
CA ALA A 162 -1.98 6.32 0.63
C ALA A 162 -3.31 6.94 1.06
N ALA A 163 -4.29 6.10 1.39
CA ALA A 163 -5.62 6.54 1.80
C ALA A 163 -5.57 7.40 3.08
N VAL A 164 -4.81 6.96 4.09
CA VAL A 164 -4.73 7.68 5.37
C VAL A 164 -3.87 8.94 5.27
N THR A 165 -2.82 8.95 4.43
CA THR A 165 -2.07 10.19 4.13
C THR A 165 -2.95 11.22 3.43
N SER A 166 -3.75 10.79 2.45
CA SER A 166 -4.74 11.67 1.81
C SER A 166 -5.75 12.22 2.82
N LEU A 167 -6.31 11.34 3.66
CA LEU A 167 -7.26 11.72 4.71
C LEU A 167 -6.67 12.78 5.64
N ARG A 168 -5.44 12.56 6.12
CA ARG A 168 -4.72 13.50 6.98
C ARG A 168 -4.50 14.83 6.27
N SER A 169 -4.13 14.83 4.98
CA SER A 169 -3.92 16.08 4.23
C SER A 169 -5.16 16.99 4.26
N VAL A 170 -6.35 16.40 4.13
CA VAL A 170 -7.64 17.12 4.20
C VAL A 170 -7.99 17.50 5.64
N LYS A 171 -8.00 16.54 6.57
CA LYS A 171 -8.42 16.76 7.97
C LYS A 171 -7.49 17.70 8.74
N GLU A 172 -6.19 17.69 8.45
CA GLU A 172 -5.19 18.56 9.07
C GLU A 172 -5.00 19.88 8.31
N ASN A 173 -5.75 20.10 7.22
CA ASN A 173 -5.67 21.29 6.37
C ASN A 173 -4.23 21.65 5.95
N THR A 174 -3.49 20.67 5.45
CA THR A 174 -2.08 20.83 5.04
C THR A 174 -1.98 21.76 3.80
N PRO A 175 -0.78 22.25 3.42
CA PRO A 175 -0.64 23.06 2.21
C PRO A 175 -0.69 22.24 0.90
N PHE A 176 -0.66 20.91 0.97
CA PHE A 176 -0.67 20.03 -0.21
C PHE A 176 -2.00 19.29 -0.37
N ARG A 177 -2.41 19.05 -1.61
CA ARG A 177 -3.58 18.23 -1.96
C ARG A 177 -3.24 17.30 -3.12
N PHE A 178 -3.94 16.18 -3.19
CA PHE A 178 -3.78 15.22 -4.27
C PHE A 178 -4.86 15.41 -5.34
N LYS A 179 -4.50 15.21 -6.61
CA LYS A 179 -5.44 15.19 -7.73
C LYS A 179 -6.10 13.82 -7.90
N VAL A 180 -5.47 12.76 -7.42
CA VAL A 180 -6.01 11.41 -7.37
C VAL A 180 -5.29 10.59 -6.29
N GLN A 181 -6.01 9.67 -5.65
CA GLN A 181 -5.44 8.60 -4.85
C GLN A 181 -5.70 7.24 -5.51
N ILE A 182 -4.68 6.38 -5.62
CA ILE A 182 -4.75 5.05 -6.25
C ILE A 182 -4.51 3.99 -5.18
N LEU A 183 -5.54 3.19 -4.91
CA LEU A 183 -5.55 2.20 -3.84
C LEU A 183 -5.67 0.80 -4.47
N ASP A 184 -4.54 0.13 -4.61
CA ASP A 184 -4.49 -1.21 -5.20
C ASP A 184 -4.62 -2.26 -4.09
N TYR A 185 -5.77 -2.94 -4.04
CA TYR A 185 -6.21 -3.93 -3.04
C TYR A 185 -5.85 -3.57 -1.57
N PRO A 186 -6.26 -2.39 -1.07
CA PRO A 186 -5.81 -1.89 0.22
C PRO A 186 -6.51 -2.61 1.40
N PRO A 187 -5.81 -2.91 2.51
CA PRO A 187 -6.46 -3.17 3.77
C PRO A 187 -6.99 -1.83 4.30
N ILE A 188 -8.28 -1.76 4.63
CA ILE A 188 -9.00 -0.52 4.98
C ILE A 188 -9.86 -0.72 6.24
N ASP A 189 -9.98 -1.96 6.73
CA ASP A 189 -10.67 -2.33 7.97
C ASP A 189 -9.85 -3.28 8.84
N LEU A 190 -9.08 -2.74 9.77
CA LEU A 190 -8.35 -3.51 10.80
C LEU A 190 -9.16 -3.62 12.10
N THR A 191 -10.43 -3.21 12.11
CA THR A 191 -11.32 -3.46 13.26
C THR A 191 -11.85 -4.90 13.28
N LYS A 192 -11.86 -5.55 12.12
CA LYS A 192 -12.31 -6.93 11.95
C LYS A 192 -11.15 -7.90 12.04
N CYS A 193 -11.33 -8.97 12.80
CA CYS A 193 -10.39 -10.09 12.79
C CYS A 193 -10.30 -10.69 11.38
N ALA A 194 -9.11 -11.09 10.97
CA ALA A 194 -8.87 -11.69 9.65
C ALA A 194 -9.75 -12.91 9.36
N PHE A 195 -10.13 -13.69 10.38
CA PHE A 195 -11.03 -14.85 10.24
C PHE A 195 -12.50 -14.48 9.99
N ASP A 196 -12.90 -13.23 10.26
CA ASP A 196 -14.25 -12.72 9.98
C ASP A 196 -14.38 -12.11 8.57
N LYS A 197 -13.25 -11.98 7.85
CA LYS A 197 -13.22 -11.46 6.48
C LYS A 197 -13.58 -12.55 5.47
N PHE A 198 -13.75 -12.16 4.21
CA PHE A 198 -13.91 -13.12 3.13
C PHE A 198 -12.67 -14.02 3.06
N ILE A 199 -12.87 -15.35 3.00
CA ILE A 199 -11.77 -16.32 2.92
C ILE A 199 -11.86 -17.06 1.60
N HIS A 200 -10.74 -17.08 0.88
CA HIS A 200 -10.56 -17.90 -0.31
C HIS A 200 -9.20 -18.59 -0.26
N PRO A 201 -9.06 -19.85 -0.72
CA PRO A 201 -7.78 -20.58 -0.67
C PRO A 201 -6.61 -19.91 -1.41
N MET A 202 -6.92 -19.06 -2.39
CA MET A 202 -5.93 -18.28 -3.15
C MET A 202 -5.72 -16.84 -2.60
N GLY A 203 -6.48 -16.43 -1.59
CA GLY A 203 -6.34 -15.12 -0.95
C GLY A 203 -5.26 -15.10 0.13
N ILE A 204 -5.11 -13.97 0.81
CA ILE A 204 -4.26 -13.91 2.01
C ILE A 204 -4.89 -14.83 3.08
N PRO A 205 -4.16 -15.85 3.57
CA PRO A 205 -4.70 -16.71 4.61
C PRO A 205 -4.95 -15.91 5.90
N PRO A 206 -6.08 -16.13 6.60
CA PRO A 206 -6.40 -15.41 7.82
C PRO A 206 -5.37 -15.64 8.94
N GLN A 207 -4.71 -16.80 8.94
CA GLN A 207 -3.59 -17.12 9.84
C GLN A 207 -2.41 -16.15 9.69
N ILE A 208 -2.18 -15.64 8.48
CA ILE A 208 -1.08 -14.72 8.18
C ILE A 208 -1.52 -13.28 8.39
N ALA A 209 -2.72 -12.93 7.92
CA ALA A 209 -3.26 -11.59 8.12
C ALA A 209 -3.36 -11.21 9.60
N ILE A 210 -3.80 -12.12 10.48
CA ILE A 210 -3.86 -11.84 11.93
C ILE A 210 -2.47 -11.57 12.55
N MET A 211 -1.41 -12.19 12.02
CA MET A 211 -0.04 -11.92 12.45
C MET A 211 0.46 -10.57 11.95
N PHE A 212 0.12 -10.18 10.71
CA PHE A 212 0.41 -8.84 10.21
C PHE A 212 -0.26 -7.76 11.07
N ASP A 213 -1.54 -7.93 11.38
CA ASP A 213 -2.29 -7.01 12.25
C ASP A 213 -1.66 -6.94 13.64
N ALA A 214 -1.29 -8.08 14.23
CA ALA A 214 -0.63 -8.14 15.54
C ALA A 214 0.71 -7.43 15.56
N CYS A 215 1.54 -7.56 14.51
CA CYS A 215 2.79 -6.83 14.39
C CYS A 215 2.56 -5.32 14.25
N TYR A 216 1.58 -4.91 13.44
CA TYR A 216 1.38 -3.52 13.07
C TYR A 216 0.67 -2.68 14.13
N ILE A 217 -0.46 -3.15 14.67
CA ILE A 217 -1.28 -2.36 15.61
C ILE A 217 -1.43 -3.03 16.96
N SER A 218 -1.73 -2.21 17.98
CA SER A 218 -2.40 -2.68 19.18
C SER A 218 -3.91 -2.73 18.95
N PRO A 219 -4.66 -3.66 19.59
CA PRO A 219 -6.10 -3.80 19.36
C PRO A 219 -6.91 -2.50 19.54
N GLU A 220 -6.51 -1.65 20.48
CA GLU A 220 -7.12 -0.36 20.78
C GLU A 220 -6.92 0.72 19.69
N ASP A 221 -6.02 0.50 18.74
CA ASP A 221 -5.76 1.41 17.62
C ASP A 221 -6.54 1.01 16.35
N GLY A 222 -7.20 -0.14 16.34
CA GLY A 222 -7.86 -0.69 15.15
C GLY A 222 -8.93 0.23 14.55
N ASP A 223 -9.63 1.01 15.38
CA ASP A 223 -10.71 1.91 14.95
C ASP A 223 -10.24 3.31 14.54
N LYS A 224 -8.95 3.62 14.74
CA LYS A 224 -8.40 4.94 14.41
C LYS A 224 -8.59 5.19 12.92
N PRO A 225 -9.07 6.38 12.51
CA PRO A 225 -9.23 6.72 11.09
C PRO A 225 -7.94 6.63 10.25
N THR A 226 -6.79 6.75 10.92
CA THR A 226 -5.44 6.61 10.33
C THR A 226 -4.94 5.16 10.27
N VAL A 227 -5.80 4.20 10.64
CA VAL A 227 -5.58 2.75 10.52
C VAL A 227 -6.70 2.15 9.67
N SER A 228 -7.96 2.40 10.05
CA SER A 228 -9.16 1.89 9.39
C SER A 228 -10.03 3.06 8.90
N PRO A 229 -9.70 3.71 7.79
CA PRO A 229 -10.46 4.86 7.30
C PRO A 229 -11.92 4.51 6.92
N VAL A 230 -12.23 3.22 6.78
CA VAL A 230 -13.62 2.75 6.60
C VAL A 230 -14.51 3.03 7.80
N THR A 231 -13.98 3.28 9.00
CA THR A 231 -14.80 3.53 10.19
C THR A 231 -15.48 4.89 10.14
N LEU A 232 -14.94 5.83 9.36
CA LEU A 232 -15.46 7.18 9.21
C LEU A 232 -16.85 7.21 8.58
N ASP A 233 -17.66 8.19 8.99
CA ASP A 233 -18.91 8.49 8.31
C ASP A 233 -18.64 9.17 6.95
N PRO A 234 -19.51 8.99 5.94
CA PRO A 234 -19.33 9.64 4.64
C PRO A 234 -19.11 11.15 4.71
N SER A 235 -19.76 11.86 5.64
CA SER A 235 -19.55 13.30 5.82
C SER A 235 -18.11 13.67 6.15
N GLU A 236 -17.38 12.80 6.86
CA GLU A 236 -15.99 13.01 7.24
C GLU A 236 -14.99 12.69 6.12
N LEU A 237 -15.46 12.09 5.02
CA LEU A 237 -14.67 11.80 3.82
C LEU A 237 -14.85 12.88 2.73
N THR A 238 -15.67 13.89 2.98
CA THR A 238 -15.91 15.01 2.05
C THR A 238 -14.59 15.72 1.73
N GLY A 239 -14.35 16.00 0.45
CA GLY A 239 -13.16 16.72 -0.01
C GLY A 239 -11.92 15.85 -0.20
N GLN A 240 -12.02 14.54 0.06
CA GLN A 240 -10.99 13.59 -0.38
C GLN A 240 -10.83 13.62 -1.91
N PRO A 241 -9.62 13.34 -2.42
CA PRO A 241 -9.36 13.39 -3.85
C PRO A 241 -10.12 12.28 -4.58
N PRO A 242 -10.35 12.44 -5.89
CA PRO A 242 -10.80 11.36 -6.74
C PRO A 242 -10.02 10.08 -6.47
N THR A 243 -10.73 8.96 -6.38
CA THR A 243 -10.16 7.70 -5.89
C THR A 243 -10.30 6.61 -6.92
N VAL A 244 -9.21 5.90 -7.19
CA VAL A 244 -9.20 4.68 -7.99
C VAL A 244 -8.90 3.51 -7.08
N ILE A 245 -9.80 2.53 -7.01
CA ILE A 245 -9.66 1.32 -6.19
C ILE A 245 -9.67 0.10 -7.09
N LEU A 246 -8.66 -0.74 -6.96
CA LEU A 246 -8.58 -2.04 -7.60
C LEU A 246 -8.80 -3.10 -6.52
N THR A 247 -9.67 -4.08 -6.77
CA THR A 247 -9.85 -5.24 -5.87
C THR A 247 -9.65 -6.54 -6.65
N ALA A 248 -9.17 -7.57 -5.96
CA ALA A 248 -9.01 -8.90 -6.52
C ALA A 248 -10.16 -9.80 -6.05
N GLU A 249 -10.70 -10.66 -6.93
CA GLU A 249 -11.83 -11.52 -6.59
C GLU A 249 -11.53 -12.48 -5.45
N TYR A 250 -10.34 -13.05 -5.40
CA TYR A 250 -9.96 -14.03 -4.38
C TYR A 250 -9.37 -13.40 -3.12
N ASP A 251 -9.38 -12.08 -3.01
CA ASP A 251 -8.73 -11.37 -1.91
C ASP A 251 -9.65 -11.17 -0.71
N SER A 252 -9.12 -11.42 0.50
CA SER A 252 -9.83 -11.21 1.76
C SER A 252 -10.12 -9.73 2.05
N LEU A 253 -9.37 -8.83 1.40
CA LEU A 253 -9.52 -7.38 1.55
C LEU A 253 -10.52 -6.76 0.56
N ARG A 254 -11.08 -7.55 -0.36
CA ARG A 254 -11.93 -7.02 -1.45
C ARG A 254 -13.18 -6.29 -0.92
N ASP A 255 -13.85 -6.88 0.07
CA ASP A 255 -15.16 -6.41 0.52
C ASP A 255 -15.02 -5.12 1.36
N GLU A 256 -13.93 -4.99 2.13
CA GLU A 256 -13.64 -3.75 2.89
C GLU A 256 -13.21 -2.59 2.00
N ALA A 257 -12.40 -2.85 0.97
CA ALA A 257 -12.01 -1.83 0.00
C ALA A 257 -13.22 -1.34 -0.83
N GLU A 258 -14.12 -2.24 -1.21
CA GLU A 258 -15.38 -1.89 -1.89
C GLU A 258 -16.36 -1.16 -0.97
N ALA A 259 -16.44 -1.53 0.32
CA ALA A 259 -17.22 -0.78 1.30
C ALA A 259 -16.71 0.67 1.45
N TYR A 260 -15.38 0.86 1.43
CA TYR A 260 -14.79 2.20 1.46
C TYR A 260 -15.07 2.99 0.19
N ALA A 261 -15.05 2.36 -1.00
CA ALA A 261 -15.49 2.99 -2.25
C ALA A 261 -16.91 3.55 -2.12
N LEU A 262 -17.84 2.76 -1.57
CA LEU A 262 -19.23 3.20 -1.37
C LEU A 262 -19.33 4.37 -0.40
N LYS A 263 -18.53 4.39 0.68
CA LYS A 263 -18.48 5.52 1.62
C LYS A 263 -17.94 6.80 0.96
N LEU A 264 -16.91 6.69 0.13
CA LEU A 264 -16.37 7.81 -0.65
C LEU A 264 -17.40 8.34 -1.66
N ILE A 265 -18.12 7.45 -2.36
CA ILE A 265 -19.21 7.84 -3.28
C ILE A 265 -20.30 8.59 -2.51
N ALA A 266 -20.71 8.08 -1.34
CA ALA A 266 -21.70 8.74 -0.49
C ALA A 266 -21.22 10.11 0.03
N ALA A 267 -19.91 10.34 0.13
CA ALA A 267 -19.29 11.61 0.46
C ALA A 267 -19.17 12.58 -0.73
N GLY A 268 -19.62 12.19 -1.92
CA GLY A 268 -19.52 12.99 -3.15
C GLY A 268 -18.15 12.94 -3.82
N VAL A 269 -17.28 12.01 -3.43
CA VAL A 269 -15.96 11.82 -4.05
C VAL A 269 -16.13 11.06 -5.38
N PRO A 270 -15.51 11.49 -6.49
CA PRO A 270 -15.45 10.69 -7.71
C PRO A 270 -14.65 9.40 -7.47
N VAL A 271 -15.26 8.24 -7.73
CA VAL A 271 -14.63 6.93 -7.49
C VAL A 271 -14.72 6.04 -8.72
N TRP A 272 -13.59 5.42 -9.09
CA TRP A 272 -13.56 4.23 -9.92
C TRP A 272 -13.15 3.05 -9.07
N CYS A 273 -14.07 2.12 -8.84
CA CYS A 273 -13.76 0.86 -8.16
C CYS A 273 -13.97 -0.29 -9.14
N ARG A 274 -12.96 -1.15 -9.31
CA ARG A 274 -13.03 -2.32 -10.20
C ARG A 274 -12.50 -3.56 -9.50
N ARG A 275 -13.35 -4.58 -9.45
CA ARG A 275 -12.95 -5.95 -9.13
C ARG A 275 -12.39 -6.65 -10.35
N PHE A 276 -11.22 -7.26 -10.21
CA PHE A 276 -10.58 -8.10 -11.21
C PHE A 276 -10.88 -9.57 -10.91
N LEU A 277 -11.72 -10.16 -11.75
CA LEU A 277 -12.17 -11.55 -11.62
C LEU A 277 -11.05 -12.52 -11.99
N GLY A 278 -10.93 -13.60 -11.23
CA GLY A 278 -9.88 -14.61 -11.36
C GLY A 278 -8.56 -14.26 -10.69
N SER A 279 -8.43 -13.06 -10.09
CA SER A 279 -7.18 -12.58 -9.50
C SER A 279 -7.11 -12.75 -7.99
N ALA A 280 -5.89 -12.98 -7.50
CA ALA A 280 -5.55 -13.02 -6.08
C ALA A 280 -4.98 -11.68 -5.59
N HIS A 281 -4.79 -11.56 -4.27
CA HIS A 281 -4.09 -10.42 -3.70
C HIS A 281 -2.69 -10.29 -4.30
N GLY A 282 -2.27 -9.06 -4.63
CA GLY A 282 -0.95 -8.83 -5.22
C GLY A 282 -0.87 -8.99 -6.74
N PHE A 283 -1.97 -9.23 -7.45
CA PHE A 283 -1.95 -9.59 -8.87
C PHE A 283 -1.21 -8.59 -9.80
N THR A 284 -1.25 -7.29 -9.52
CA THR A 284 -0.56 -6.26 -10.33
C THR A 284 0.96 -6.36 -10.22
N MET A 285 1.47 -6.96 -9.14
CA MET A 285 2.90 -7.17 -8.89
C MET A 285 3.51 -8.31 -9.71
N THR A 286 2.67 -9.14 -10.32
CA THR A 286 3.11 -10.31 -11.10
C THR A 286 3.48 -9.98 -12.56
N LEU A 287 3.28 -8.73 -12.97
CA LEU A 287 3.52 -8.28 -14.35
C LEU A 287 4.97 -8.53 -14.78
N GLY A 288 5.15 -9.17 -15.93
CA GLY A 288 6.47 -9.53 -16.45
C GLY A 288 7.11 -10.75 -15.78
N GLY A 289 6.32 -11.55 -15.04
CA GLY A 289 6.76 -12.80 -14.41
C GLY A 289 7.79 -12.61 -13.28
N ASN A 290 7.81 -11.41 -12.70
CA ASN A 290 8.90 -10.91 -11.87
C ASN A 290 8.44 -10.57 -10.46
N ASP A 291 7.45 -11.30 -9.93
CA ASP A 291 7.12 -11.12 -8.53
C ASP A 291 8.23 -11.71 -7.65
N MET A 292 8.56 -11.00 -6.59
CA MET A 292 9.56 -11.42 -5.60
C MET A 292 9.14 -12.70 -4.85
N MET A 293 7.91 -13.19 -5.10
CA MET A 293 7.27 -14.33 -4.43
C MET A 293 7.15 -15.58 -5.31
N GLY A 294 7.56 -15.54 -6.58
CA GLY A 294 7.51 -16.67 -7.50
C GLY A 294 6.10 -17.09 -7.93
N MET A 295 5.10 -16.20 -7.80
CA MET A 295 3.78 -16.42 -8.38
C MET A 295 3.81 -16.27 -9.90
N PRO A 296 3.06 -17.11 -10.63
CA PRO A 296 2.91 -16.93 -12.07
C PRO A 296 2.23 -15.58 -12.36
N GLU A 297 2.57 -15.01 -13.52
CA GLU A 297 1.91 -13.80 -14.01
C GLU A 297 0.40 -13.99 -14.08
N ASP A 298 -0.33 -13.11 -13.39
CA ASP A 298 -1.78 -13.03 -13.42
C ASP A 298 -2.23 -12.38 -14.74
N ILE A 299 -3.22 -12.98 -15.41
CA ILE A 299 -3.74 -12.48 -16.68
C ILE A 299 -4.27 -11.04 -16.61
N ASN A 300 -4.66 -10.57 -15.42
CA ASN A 300 -5.16 -9.22 -15.20
C ASN A 300 -4.07 -8.23 -14.77
N ALA A 301 -2.83 -8.66 -14.55
CA ALA A 301 -1.75 -7.80 -14.04
C ALA A 301 -1.54 -6.56 -14.93
N GLU A 302 -1.42 -6.76 -16.24
CA GLU A 302 -1.27 -5.67 -17.21
C GLU A 302 -2.47 -4.72 -17.20
N ALA A 303 -3.69 -5.26 -17.14
CA ALA A 303 -4.91 -4.47 -17.13
C ALA A 303 -5.05 -3.62 -15.84
N GLY A 304 -4.63 -4.16 -14.69
CA GLY A 304 -4.57 -3.43 -13.43
C GLY A 304 -3.54 -2.29 -13.48
N CYS A 305 -2.31 -2.58 -13.89
CA CYS A 305 -1.26 -1.58 -14.07
C CYS A 305 -1.67 -0.47 -15.05
N LYS A 306 -2.30 -0.84 -16.17
CA LYS A 306 -2.82 0.13 -17.16
C LYS A 306 -3.90 1.03 -16.56
N MET A 307 -4.83 0.48 -15.76
CA MET A 307 -5.87 1.27 -15.09
C MET A 307 -5.27 2.34 -14.17
N MET A 308 -4.21 2.01 -13.43
CA MET A 308 -3.50 2.97 -12.59
C MET A 308 -2.79 4.06 -13.42
N ILE A 309 -2.07 3.69 -14.47
CA ILE A 309 -1.37 4.62 -15.37
C ILE A 309 -2.35 5.57 -16.07
N ASP A 310 -3.48 5.05 -16.56
CA ASP A 310 -4.49 5.87 -17.23
C ASP A 310 -5.15 6.87 -16.27
N ALA A 311 -5.36 6.49 -15.01
CA ALA A 311 -5.84 7.40 -13.98
C ALA A 311 -4.84 8.53 -13.71
N LEU A 312 -3.55 8.22 -13.55
CA LEU A 312 -2.50 9.23 -13.40
C LEU A 312 -2.45 10.15 -14.62
N ARG A 313 -2.53 9.62 -15.85
CA ARG A 313 -2.58 10.42 -17.07
C ARG A 313 -3.76 11.39 -17.06
N TYR A 314 -4.94 10.90 -16.73
CA TYR A 314 -6.16 11.69 -16.71
C TYR A 314 -6.11 12.83 -15.68
N TYR A 315 -5.58 12.57 -14.48
CA TYR A 315 -5.61 13.52 -13.38
C TYR A 315 -4.40 14.47 -13.28
N LEU A 316 -3.25 14.09 -13.85
CA LEU A 316 -2.01 14.87 -13.73
C LEU A 316 -1.53 15.49 -15.04
N VAL A 317 -1.85 14.88 -16.18
CA VAL A 317 -1.23 15.23 -17.47
C VAL A 317 -2.22 15.86 -18.43
N SER A 318 -3.49 15.43 -18.38
CA SER A 318 -4.57 15.92 -19.24
C SER A 318 -5.11 17.27 -18.76
#